data_AF-A0A3B0BXR7-F1
#
_entry.id   AF-A0A3B0BXR7-F1
#
_cell.length_a   1.000
_cell.length_b   1.000
_cell.length_c   1.000
_cell.angle_alpha   90.00
_cell.angle_beta   90.00
_cell.angle_gamma   90.00
#
_symmetry.space_group_name_H-M   'P 1'
#
loop_
_entity.id
_entity.type
_entity.pdbx_description
1 polymer ?
#
loop_
_entity_poly.entity_id
_entity_poly.type
_entity_poly.pdbx_seq_one_letter_code
_entity_poly.pdbx_strand_id
1 'polypeptide(L)'
;MRRHVVTLALAAVGLAAALPTAQVYAATPDAGPAASTPRTADGGVYARATATDAQQRAFWTEHDKNGTLRQFTGKLPDWKPKAEPQRAEASRAEPPRAKGPDAGRIVQAPAVAPQQKGKSRFAAGSPGETGLRATTGRLRIAWSDGTTRWGSACTGNVIASDSKDVVATARHCIPHDTQGRIIPAQYEFTPGYSKDADGTEHAPYGTWTFRSVGVVSDSAGQQSSDTAFLAFNTQNGTHVQDKVGASGYRFGITSLPNQVVIAGIPANSNQFHTCVRQPYWGPDNPPQILGRGGPCTGDTELSGGASGGPLLDGDTFDSGPVQIGDFSGSVPWGDAASAVWRDAALAVFRSLQGTDGGRPGHDKVTTLTNANNNLADLYSYRKESGAPVYGYHNTGGQNQQWHLWDKGDGYFLIESRYTEQQGLTGADSRVLDYNFSNGTAWSHQVNGAGSDNQLWRFRATTGRPGWYTIRSKQGDLCLGAPEGEGQLTVASCGTADGLDSQQWKLQ
;
A
#
# COMPACT_ATOMS: atom_id res chain seq x y z
N MET A 1 11.16 -12.14 -73.62
CA MET A 1 11.17 -13.62 -73.65
C MET A 1 12.48 -14.10 -74.29
N ARG A 2 13.46 -14.52 -73.47
CA ARG A 2 14.71 -15.15 -73.93
C ARG A 2 15.39 -15.91 -72.77
N ARG A 3 15.73 -17.18 -73.05
CA ARG A 3 16.76 -18.09 -72.49
C ARG A 3 16.53 -18.58 -71.04
N HIS A 4 16.27 -19.87 -70.77
CA HIS A 4 17.03 -21.13 -70.95
C HIS A 4 18.22 -21.35 -70.01
N VAL A 5 18.45 -22.66 -69.71
CA VAL A 5 19.57 -23.34 -68.99
C VAL A 5 19.13 -23.79 -67.58
N VAL A 6 18.69 -25.05 -67.31
CA VAL A 6 19.32 -26.40 -67.34
C VAL A 6 20.55 -26.44 -66.40
N THR A 7 20.66 -27.28 -65.37
CA THR A 7 21.30 -28.62 -65.44
C THR A 7 21.36 -29.28 -64.03
N LEU A 8 21.03 -30.58 -63.95
CA LEU A 8 21.58 -31.74 -63.17
C LEU A 8 22.58 -31.51 -62.01
N ALA A 9 22.77 -32.36 -60.99
CA ALA A 9 22.37 -33.74 -60.65
C ALA A 9 22.87 -34.11 -59.22
N LEU A 10 22.49 -35.31 -58.78
CA LEU A 10 23.25 -36.33 -58.03
C LEU A 10 22.70 -36.76 -56.67
N ALA A 11 22.40 -38.06 -56.65
CA ALA A 11 22.00 -38.89 -55.53
C ALA A 11 23.22 -39.36 -54.73
N ALA A 12 23.02 -39.64 -53.44
CA ALA A 12 23.76 -40.68 -52.73
C ALA A 12 22.85 -41.33 -51.68
N VAL A 13 22.76 -42.65 -51.80
CA VAL A 13 22.05 -43.60 -50.93
C VAL A 13 22.95 -43.93 -49.74
N GLY A 14 22.35 -44.10 -48.56
CA GLY A 14 23.00 -44.70 -47.39
C GLY A 14 21.97 -45.33 -46.46
N LEU A 15 21.81 -46.66 -46.55
CA LEU A 15 21.05 -47.51 -45.63
C LEU A 15 21.79 -47.65 -44.29
N ALA A 16 21.05 -47.66 -43.17
CA ALA A 16 21.41 -48.47 -42.00
C ALA A 16 20.18 -48.80 -41.12
N ALA A 17 19.82 -50.09 -41.17
CA ALA A 17 19.17 -50.98 -40.20
C ALA A 17 18.22 -50.42 -39.11
N ALA A 18 17.00 -50.99 -39.14
CA ALA A 18 15.99 -50.93 -38.09
C ALA A 18 16.30 -51.88 -36.92
N LEU A 19 15.99 -51.41 -35.70
CA LEU A 19 15.73 -52.26 -34.54
C LEU A 19 14.35 -51.88 -33.95
N PRO A 20 13.57 -52.86 -33.45
CA PRO A 20 12.20 -52.65 -33.03
C PRO A 20 12.15 -52.08 -31.60
N THR A 21 11.61 -50.88 -31.43
CA THR A 21 11.21 -50.41 -30.10
C THR A 21 9.89 -51.08 -29.72
N ALA A 22 9.98 -51.99 -28.75
CA ALA A 22 8.84 -52.54 -28.04
C ALA A 22 8.00 -51.39 -27.46
N GLN A 23 6.71 -51.39 -27.82
CA GLN A 23 5.69 -50.61 -27.13
C GLN A 23 5.56 -51.13 -25.71
N VAL A 24 6.21 -50.46 -24.76
CA VAL A 24 5.81 -50.53 -23.37
C VAL A 24 4.63 -49.58 -23.23
N TYR A 25 3.45 -50.16 -23.05
CA TYR A 25 2.28 -49.49 -22.50
C TYR A 25 2.68 -48.86 -21.16
N ALA A 26 3.08 -47.59 -21.19
CA ALA A 26 3.04 -46.76 -19.99
C ALA A 26 1.56 -46.50 -19.73
N ALA A 27 1.01 -47.25 -18.78
CA ALA A 27 -0.25 -46.92 -18.15
C ALA A 27 -0.22 -45.43 -17.80
N THR A 28 -1.19 -44.68 -18.32
CA THR A 28 -1.58 -43.38 -17.80
C THR A 28 -1.72 -43.53 -16.28
N PRO A 29 -0.88 -42.88 -15.46
CA PRO A 29 -1.26 -42.65 -14.09
C PRO A 29 -2.49 -41.76 -14.17
N ASP A 30 -3.57 -42.20 -13.53
CA ASP A 30 -4.75 -41.39 -13.33
C ASP A 30 -4.35 -39.97 -12.97
N ALA A 31 -5.03 -39.00 -13.58
CA ALA A 31 -4.98 -37.60 -13.19
C ALA A 31 -5.50 -37.51 -11.74
N GLY A 32 -4.61 -37.76 -10.78
CA GLY A 32 -4.79 -37.37 -9.40
C GLY A 32 -5.07 -35.87 -9.36
N PRO A 33 -5.92 -35.41 -8.43
CA PRO A 33 -6.40 -34.04 -8.43
C PRO A 33 -5.21 -33.08 -8.46
N ALA A 34 -5.24 -32.13 -9.40
CA ALA A 34 -4.23 -31.10 -9.54
C ALA A 34 -3.90 -30.53 -8.16
N ALA A 35 -2.64 -30.72 -7.72
CA ALA A 35 -2.18 -30.23 -6.43
C ALA A 35 -2.45 -28.72 -6.35
N SER A 36 -3.31 -28.36 -5.41
CA SER A 36 -3.74 -26.99 -5.16
C SER A 36 -2.54 -26.10 -4.88
N THR A 37 -2.48 -24.96 -5.59
CA THR A 37 -1.61 -23.84 -5.21
C THR A 37 -1.76 -23.55 -3.71
N PRO A 38 -0.67 -23.32 -2.94
CA PRO A 38 -0.77 -23.06 -1.51
C PRO A 38 -1.52 -21.75 -1.28
N ARG A 39 -2.78 -21.85 -0.84
CA ARG A 39 -3.61 -20.72 -0.40
C ARG A 39 -3.23 -20.41 1.05
N THR A 40 -2.93 -19.15 1.40
CA THR A 40 -3.05 -18.74 2.81
C THR A 40 -4.53 -18.86 3.19
N ALA A 41 -4.83 -19.06 4.48
CA ALA A 41 -6.21 -19.27 4.94
C ALA A 41 -7.13 -18.03 4.74
N ASP A 42 -6.55 -16.91 4.29
CA ASP A 42 -7.19 -15.59 4.23
C ASP A 42 -6.66 -14.74 3.06
N GLY A 43 -5.92 -15.37 2.14
CA GLY A 43 -5.92 -14.96 0.75
C GLY A 43 -4.88 -13.94 0.22
N GLY A 44 -3.78 -13.67 0.91
CA GLY A 44 -2.78 -12.69 0.45
C GLY A 44 -1.53 -13.35 -0.10
N VAL A 45 -1.14 -13.05 -1.35
CA VAL A 45 0.18 -13.44 -1.90
C VAL A 45 0.89 -12.21 -2.52
N TYR A 46 2.22 -12.17 -2.38
CA TYR A 46 3.14 -11.14 -2.86
C TYR A 46 3.83 -11.54 -4.16
N ALA A 47 4.15 -10.55 -5.01
CA ALA A 47 5.17 -10.65 -6.06
C ALA A 47 5.95 -9.33 -6.20
N ARG A 48 7.28 -9.41 -6.33
CA ARG A 48 8.16 -8.29 -6.71
C ARG A 48 8.04 -8.09 -8.23
N ALA A 49 7.64 -6.92 -8.71
CA ALA A 49 7.38 -6.68 -10.13
C ALA A 49 8.09 -5.43 -10.68
N THR A 50 8.98 -5.63 -11.64
CA THR A 50 9.34 -4.62 -12.66
C THR A 50 8.23 -4.60 -13.70
N ALA A 51 7.33 -3.61 -13.59
CA ALA A 51 5.98 -3.58 -14.15
C ALA A 51 5.84 -3.91 -15.66
N THR A 52 5.11 -4.98 -15.93
CA THR A 52 4.50 -5.37 -17.21
C THR A 52 3.02 -5.70 -16.97
N ASP A 53 2.17 -5.64 -18.01
CA ASP A 53 0.74 -5.92 -17.89
C ASP A 53 0.42 -7.30 -17.30
N ALA A 54 1.32 -8.27 -17.49
CA ALA A 54 1.20 -9.61 -16.93
C ALA A 54 1.26 -9.63 -15.40
N GLN A 55 2.01 -8.69 -14.79
CA GLN A 55 2.22 -8.64 -13.35
C GLN A 55 1.10 -7.92 -12.61
N GLN A 56 0.51 -6.88 -13.21
CA GLN A 56 -0.71 -6.27 -12.67
C GLN A 56 -1.87 -7.28 -12.77
N ARG A 57 -2.00 -7.99 -13.89
CA ARG A 57 -2.97 -9.10 -13.99
C ARG A 57 -2.72 -10.20 -12.96
N ALA A 58 -1.47 -10.53 -12.63
CA ALA A 58 -1.15 -11.51 -11.59
C ALA A 58 -1.53 -11.03 -10.19
N PHE A 59 -1.19 -9.78 -9.83
CA PHE A 59 -1.63 -9.12 -8.58
C PHE A 59 -3.15 -9.22 -8.42
N TRP A 60 -3.89 -8.87 -9.47
CA TRP A 60 -5.34 -8.87 -9.47
C TRP A 60 -5.99 -10.25 -9.48
N THR A 61 -5.48 -11.18 -10.31
CA THR A 61 -5.97 -12.57 -10.35
C THR A 61 -5.81 -13.23 -8.98
N GLU A 62 -4.73 -12.90 -8.28
CA GLU A 62 -4.47 -13.39 -6.93
C GLU A 62 -5.40 -12.74 -5.90
N HIS A 63 -5.65 -11.43 -5.98
CA HIS A 63 -6.62 -10.74 -5.11
C HIS A 63 -8.08 -11.16 -5.35
N ASP A 64 -8.51 -11.38 -6.61
CA ASP A 64 -9.84 -11.87 -6.97
C ASP A 64 -10.07 -13.32 -6.51
N LYS A 65 -9.04 -14.18 -6.65
CA LYS A 65 -9.07 -15.57 -6.20
C LYS A 65 -9.21 -15.69 -4.68
N ASN A 66 -8.76 -14.67 -3.95
CA ASN A 66 -8.49 -14.77 -2.54
C ASN A 66 -9.20 -13.72 -1.64
N GLY A 67 -9.83 -12.70 -2.21
CA GLY A 67 -10.64 -11.71 -1.48
C GLY A 67 -9.85 -10.68 -0.64
N THR A 68 -8.57 -10.45 -0.91
CA THR A 68 -7.67 -9.65 -0.03
C THR A 68 -7.64 -8.15 -0.25
N LEU A 69 -8.37 -7.63 -1.23
CA LEU A 69 -8.65 -6.20 -1.30
C LEU A 69 -9.58 -5.84 -0.14
N ARG A 70 -8.99 -5.31 0.94
CA ARG A 70 -9.74 -4.97 2.14
C ARG A 70 -10.58 -3.71 1.89
N GLN A 71 -11.86 -3.93 1.61
CA GLN A 71 -12.88 -2.92 1.85
C GLN A 71 -12.96 -2.70 3.36
N PHE A 72 -12.45 -1.56 3.84
CA PHE A 72 -12.62 -1.19 5.24
C PHE A 72 -14.02 -0.62 5.45
N THR A 73 -14.96 -1.39 5.98
CA THR A 73 -16.29 -0.93 6.41
C THR A 73 -16.23 -0.47 7.86
N GLY A 74 -15.87 0.80 8.07
CA GLY A 74 -15.92 1.42 9.39
C GLY A 74 -17.31 1.98 9.69
N LYS A 75 -17.94 1.60 10.82
CA LYS A 75 -18.98 2.45 11.41
C LYS A 75 -18.29 3.62 12.10
N LEU A 76 -18.39 4.80 11.48
CA LEU A 76 -17.92 6.06 12.07
C LEU A 76 -18.85 6.40 13.25
N PRO A 77 -18.32 6.69 14.45
CA PRO A 77 -19.15 7.13 15.57
C PRO A 77 -19.82 8.46 15.23
N ASP A 78 -21.05 8.64 15.71
CA ASP A 78 -21.85 9.85 15.53
C ASP A 78 -21.02 11.12 15.76
N TRP A 79 -20.71 11.84 14.68
CA TRP A 79 -20.00 13.10 14.77
C TRP A 79 -21.01 14.19 15.12
N LYS A 80 -20.87 14.78 16.30
CA LYS A 80 -21.53 16.04 16.64
C LYS A 80 -20.49 17.15 16.54
N PRO A 81 -20.71 18.18 15.70
CA PRO A 81 -19.86 19.37 15.78
C PRO A 81 -19.92 19.91 17.22
N LYS A 82 -18.82 20.50 17.71
CA LYS A 82 -18.93 21.41 18.86
C LYS A 82 -19.84 22.55 18.41
N ALA A 83 -21.12 22.47 18.79
CA ALA A 83 -22.05 23.54 18.55
C ALA A 83 -21.52 24.81 19.22
N GLU A 84 -21.56 25.91 18.49
CA GLU A 84 -21.69 27.24 19.08
C GLU A 84 -22.93 27.20 20.00
N PRO A 85 -22.89 27.80 21.22
CA PRO A 85 -23.76 27.39 22.30
C PRO A 85 -25.23 27.73 22.03
N GLN A 86 -26.04 26.71 21.77
CA GLN A 86 -27.50 26.78 21.90
C GLN A 86 -28.06 25.58 22.69
N ARG A 87 -29.02 25.89 23.55
CA ARG A 87 -29.54 25.12 24.70
C ARG A 87 -30.20 23.77 24.35
N ALA A 88 -29.91 22.78 25.22
CA ALA A 88 -30.72 21.60 25.62
C ALA A 88 -31.08 20.59 24.50
N GLU A 89 -31.18 19.26 24.67
CA GLU A 89 -31.47 18.38 25.80
C GLU A 89 -30.67 17.06 25.68
N ALA A 90 -30.49 16.38 26.82
CA ALA A 90 -29.86 15.08 26.92
C ALA A 90 -30.90 13.98 27.18
N SER A 91 -30.84 12.84 26.48
CA SER A 91 -31.00 11.53 27.13
C SER A 91 -30.64 10.34 26.22
N ARG A 92 -30.00 9.35 26.87
CA ARG A 92 -29.74 7.93 26.52
C ARG A 92 -28.72 7.62 25.43
N ALA A 93 -27.50 7.30 25.87
CA ALA A 93 -26.48 6.59 25.10
C ALA A 93 -26.12 5.26 25.80
N GLU A 94 -25.99 4.19 25.01
CA GLU A 94 -25.39 2.90 25.42
C GLU A 94 -23.90 3.06 25.80
N PRO A 95 -23.33 2.15 26.61
CA PRO A 95 -21.93 2.25 27.03
C PRO A 95 -20.98 2.12 25.82
N PRO A 96 -20.02 3.04 25.65
CA PRO A 96 -19.13 3.04 24.49
C PRO A 96 -18.14 1.89 24.57
N ARG A 97 -18.02 1.13 23.47
CA ARG A 97 -16.92 0.18 23.27
C ARG A 97 -15.59 0.95 23.16
N ALA A 98 -14.51 0.31 23.61
CA ALA A 98 -13.19 0.90 23.72
C ALA A 98 -12.72 1.53 22.38
N LYS A 99 -12.47 2.84 22.42
CA LYS A 99 -11.89 3.60 21.31
C LYS A 99 -10.44 3.15 21.10
N GLY A 100 -10.02 3.03 19.84
CA GLY A 100 -8.59 2.96 19.51
C GLY A 100 -7.84 4.17 20.07
N PRO A 101 -6.55 4.06 20.41
CA PRO A 101 -5.80 5.06 21.19
C PRO A 101 -5.73 6.48 20.58
N ASP A 102 -6.08 6.64 19.29
CA ASP A 102 -6.04 7.92 18.57
C ASP A 102 -7.41 8.38 18.03
N ALA A 103 -8.51 7.66 18.28
CA ALA A 103 -9.81 8.02 17.71
C ALA A 103 -10.24 9.44 18.16
N GLY A 104 -10.36 10.37 17.21
CA GLY A 104 -10.65 11.78 17.45
C GLY A 104 -9.45 12.69 17.77
N ARG A 105 -8.20 12.27 17.55
CA ARG A 105 -7.00 13.13 17.61
C ARG A 105 -6.60 13.63 16.22
N ILE A 106 -6.08 14.86 16.17
CA ILE A 106 -5.45 15.39 14.95
C ILE A 106 -4.11 14.69 14.75
N VAL A 107 -3.91 14.09 13.58
CA VAL A 107 -2.64 13.47 13.17
C VAL A 107 -2.12 14.22 11.95
N GLN A 108 -0.87 14.69 11.98
CA GLN A 108 -0.33 15.53 10.91
C GLN A 108 1.16 15.30 10.68
N ALA A 109 1.60 15.57 9.45
CA ALA A 109 3.00 15.69 9.08
C ALA A 109 3.19 16.89 8.12
N PRO A 110 4.35 17.56 8.16
CA PRO A 110 4.63 18.67 7.26
C PRO A 110 4.87 18.21 5.82
N ALA A 111 4.82 19.15 4.88
CA ALA A 111 5.24 18.91 3.51
C ALA A 111 6.75 18.57 3.44
N VAL A 112 7.13 17.80 2.43
CA VAL A 112 8.50 17.31 2.23
C VAL A 112 9.01 17.81 0.88
N ALA A 113 10.18 18.46 0.87
CA ALA A 113 10.83 18.87 -0.37
C ALA A 113 11.45 17.66 -1.10
N PRO A 114 11.51 17.66 -2.44
CA PRO A 114 12.20 16.61 -3.19
C PRO A 114 13.69 16.57 -2.83
N GLN A 115 14.26 15.35 -2.76
CA GLN A 115 15.69 15.17 -2.58
C GLN A 115 16.48 15.44 -3.88
N GLN A 116 15.84 15.22 -5.03
CA GLN A 116 16.43 15.53 -6.34
C GLN A 116 15.91 16.87 -6.85
N LYS A 117 16.81 17.84 -7.11
CA LYS A 117 16.46 19.08 -7.83
C LYS A 117 16.15 18.76 -9.29
N GLY A 118 14.91 18.39 -9.58
CA GLY A 118 14.41 18.29 -10.95
C GLY A 118 14.39 19.65 -11.63
N LYS A 119 14.68 19.70 -12.94
CA LYS A 119 14.46 20.90 -13.75
C LYS A 119 12.94 21.06 -13.97
N SER A 120 12.26 21.75 -13.07
CA SER A 120 10.88 22.20 -13.32
C SER A 120 10.90 23.17 -14.51
N ARG A 121 10.15 22.85 -15.56
CA ARG A 121 10.00 23.67 -16.77
C ARG A 121 8.79 24.61 -16.72
N PHE A 122 8.12 24.73 -15.57
CA PHE A 122 6.87 25.48 -15.46
C PHE A 122 7.06 26.79 -14.68
N ALA A 123 6.51 27.88 -15.21
CA ALA A 123 6.56 29.21 -14.60
C ALA A 123 5.21 29.59 -13.94
N ALA A 124 5.32 29.96 -12.65
CA ALA A 124 4.51 30.79 -11.74
C ALA A 124 2.98 30.54 -11.56
N GLY A 125 2.44 30.72 -10.34
CA GLY A 125 2.91 31.70 -9.34
C GLY A 125 2.41 31.59 -7.90
N SER A 126 3.05 30.70 -7.13
CA SER A 126 3.60 30.90 -5.77
C SER A 126 4.52 29.71 -5.48
N PRO A 127 5.46 29.75 -4.50
CA PRO A 127 6.23 28.57 -4.13
C PRO A 127 5.34 27.35 -3.83
N GLY A 128 4.20 27.59 -3.17
CA GLY A 128 3.17 26.59 -2.88
C GLY A 128 2.58 25.95 -4.14
N GLU A 129 2.17 26.75 -5.12
CA GLU A 129 1.62 26.24 -6.39
C GLU A 129 2.66 25.41 -7.17
N THR A 130 3.90 25.88 -7.23
CA THR A 130 4.97 25.17 -7.96
C THR A 130 5.34 23.83 -7.32
N GLY A 131 5.36 23.76 -5.99
CA GLY A 131 5.56 22.50 -5.26
C GLY A 131 4.39 21.55 -5.43
N LEU A 132 3.17 22.04 -5.26
CA LEU A 132 1.95 21.24 -5.40
C LEU A 132 1.77 20.67 -6.81
N ARG A 133 2.07 21.46 -7.84
CA ARG A 133 2.02 20.99 -9.24
C ARG A 133 3.00 19.85 -9.49
N ALA A 134 4.14 19.80 -8.80
CA ALA A 134 5.11 18.72 -8.93
C ALA A 134 4.62 17.43 -8.25
N THR A 135 3.96 17.53 -7.10
CA THR A 135 3.45 16.38 -6.34
C THR A 135 2.10 15.87 -6.84
N THR A 136 1.33 16.73 -7.52
CA THR A 136 0.03 16.39 -8.12
C THR A 136 0.25 15.79 -9.50
N GLY A 137 -0.47 14.71 -9.80
CA GLY A 137 -0.28 13.96 -11.04
C GLY A 137 -1.55 13.37 -11.61
N ARG A 138 -1.47 13.00 -12.88
CA ARG A 138 -2.52 12.29 -13.59
C ARG A 138 -2.49 10.83 -13.14
N LEU A 139 -3.62 10.33 -12.64
CA LEU A 139 -3.87 8.92 -12.41
C LEU A 139 -4.61 8.36 -13.62
N ARG A 140 -4.00 7.44 -14.36
CA ARG A 140 -4.64 6.73 -15.46
C ARG A 140 -5.00 5.32 -15.04
N ILE A 141 -6.17 4.90 -15.46
CA ILE A 141 -6.75 3.62 -15.09
C ILE A 141 -7.12 2.88 -16.37
N ALA A 142 -6.57 1.68 -16.58
CA ALA A 142 -6.97 0.81 -17.69
C ALA A 142 -7.68 -0.43 -17.14
N TRP A 143 -8.89 -0.70 -17.63
CA TRP A 143 -9.70 -1.83 -17.20
C TRP A 143 -9.23 -3.12 -17.87
N SER A 144 -9.40 -4.25 -17.18
CA SER A 144 -9.00 -5.57 -17.67
C SER A 144 -9.91 -6.16 -18.74
N ASP A 145 -10.89 -5.42 -19.26
CA ASP A 145 -11.89 -5.88 -20.24
C ASP A 145 -11.35 -6.04 -21.68
N GLY A 146 -10.05 -5.83 -21.88
CA GLY A 146 -9.38 -6.02 -23.17
C GLY A 146 -9.55 -4.86 -24.15
N THR A 147 -10.18 -3.76 -23.75
CA THR A 147 -10.14 -2.53 -24.54
C THR A 147 -8.88 -1.73 -24.19
N THR A 148 -7.99 -1.51 -25.15
CA THR A 148 -6.73 -0.73 -25.01
C THR A 148 -6.95 0.78 -24.81
N ARG A 149 -8.14 1.19 -24.35
CA ARG A 149 -8.44 2.58 -24.04
C ARG A 149 -8.32 2.77 -22.53
N TRP A 150 -7.50 3.74 -22.11
CA TRP A 150 -7.52 4.25 -20.75
C TRP A 150 -8.97 4.63 -20.39
N GLY A 151 -9.58 3.88 -19.48
CA GLY A 151 -11.01 3.89 -19.21
C GLY A 151 -11.48 5.12 -18.45
N SER A 152 -10.59 5.66 -17.61
CA SER A 152 -10.83 6.89 -16.86
C SER A 152 -9.50 7.59 -16.51
N ALA A 153 -9.55 8.91 -16.45
CA ALA A 153 -8.47 9.75 -15.97
C ALA A 153 -8.94 10.37 -14.66
N CYS A 154 -8.09 10.32 -13.64
CA CYS A 154 -8.26 10.99 -12.36
C CYS A 154 -7.02 11.83 -12.03
N THR A 155 -7.04 12.46 -10.87
CA THR A 155 -5.90 13.13 -10.28
C THR A 155 -5.53 12.44 -8.95
N GLY A 156 -4.26 12.47 -8.60
CA GLY A 156 -3.79 12.13 -7.26
C GLY A 156 -2.67 13.06 -6.83
N ASN A 157 -2.31 13.02 -5.55
CA ASN A 157 -1.24 13.84 -4.99
C ASN A 157 -0.34 13.01 -4.06
N VAL A 158 0.97 13.17 -4.21
CA VAL A 158 1.95 12.54 -3.31
C VAL A 158 1.85 13.21 -1.93
N ILE A 159 1.67 12.41 -0.89
CA ILE A 159 1.60 12.87 0.50
C ILE A 159 2.74 12.32 1.34
N ALA A 160 3.15 13.12 2.32
CA ALA A 160 4.23 12.77 3.22
C ALA A 160 3.93 11.42 3.85
N SER A 161 4.85 10.48 3.70
CA SER A 161 4.69 9.13 4.21
C SER A 161 6.04 8.55 4.59
N ASP A 162 6.03 7.64 5.55
CA ASP A 162 7.27 6.99 5.97
C ASP A 162 7.78 6.00 4.93
N SER A 163 6.87 5.35 4.18
CA SER A 163 7.21 4.54 3.01
C SER A 163 7.60 5.37 1.79
N LYS A 164 7.39 6.69 1.83
CA LYS A 164 7.71 7.66 0.76
C LYS A 164 7.03 7.42 -0.59
N ASP A 165 6.04 6.55 -0.63
CA ASP A 165 5.44 6.06 -1.87
C ASP A 165 3.92 6.25 -1.93
N VAL A 166 3.34 6.99 -0.98
CA VAL A 166 1.89 7.12 -0.87
C VAL A 166 1.36 8.31 -1.68
N VAL A 167 0.35 8.03 -2.49
CA VAL A 167 -0.47 9.00 -3.21
C VAL A 167 -1.90 8.90 -2.69
N ALA A 168 -2.52 10.04 -2.40
CA ALA A 168 -3.94 10.10 -2.12
C ALA A 168 -4.75 10.42 -3.38
N THR A 169 -5.96 9.86 -3.47
CA THR A 169 -6.91 10.06 -4.56
C THR A 169 -8.35 9.76 -4.08
N ALA A 170 -9.34 9.93 -4.94
CA ALA A 170 -10.73 9.64 -4.60
C ALA A 170 -11.01 8.13 -4.70
N ARG A 171 -11.94 7.62 -3.89
CA ARG A 171 -12.37 6.22 -3.95
C ARG A 171 -12.95 5.89 -5.31
N HIS A 172 -13.77 6.75 -5.88
CA HIS A 172 -14.41 6.47 -7.17
C HIS A 172 -13.42 6.43 -8.35
N CYS A 173 -12.16 6.86 -8.15
CA CYS A 173 -11.07 6.65 -9.10
C CYS A 173 -10.53 5.21 -9.07
N ILE A 174 -10.92 4.41 -8.08
CA ILE A 174 -10.59 3.00 -7.96
C ILE A 174 -11.77 2.20 -8.53
N PRO A 175 -11.60 1.48 -9.66
CA PRO A 175 -12.67 0.68 -10.23
C PRO A 175 -13.20 -0.33 -9.22
N HIS A 176 -14.51 -0.40 -9.13
CA HIS A 176 -15.23 -1.31 -8.27
C HIS A 176 -16.48 -1.82 -8.98
N ASP A 177 -16.94 -3.01 -8.60
CA ASP A 177 -18.19 -3.57 -9.10
C ASP A 177 -19.41 -2.96 -8.41
N THR A 178 -20.61 -3.40 -8.81
CA THR A 178 -21.88 -2.91 -8.25
C THR A 178 -22.08 -3.27 -6.78
N GLN A 179 -21.27 -4.19 -6.25
CA GLN A 179 -21.21 -4.56 -4.84
C GLN A 179 -20.14 -3.77 -4.06
N GLY A 180 -19.43 -2.85 -4.72
CA GLY A 180 -18.41 -2.01 -4.12
C GLY A 180 -17.08 -2.72 -3.89
N ARG A 181 -16.88 -3.91 -4.48
CA ARG A 181 -15.61 -4.64 -4.43
C ARG A 181 -14.67 -4.07 -5.48
N ILE A 182 -13.43 -3.80 -5.10
CA ILE A 182 -12.41 -3.31 -6.03
C ILE A 182 -12.17 -4.38 -7.10
N ILE A 183 -12.15 -3.97 -8.37
CA ILE A 183 -11.90 -4.88 -9.50
C ILE A 183 -10.52 -4.65 -10.13
N PRO A 184 -10.02 -5.63 -10.90
CA PRO A 184 -8.75 -5.52 -11.59
C PRO A 184 -8.60 -4.33 -12.53
N ALA A 185 -7.57 -3.51 -12.27
CA ALA A 185 -7.21 -2.37 -13.11
C ALA A 185 -5.71 -2.06 -13.12
N GLN A 186 -5.20 -1.61 -14.26
CA GLN A 186 -3.85 -1.07 -14.34
C GLN A 186 -3.88 0.38 -13.89
N TYR A 187 -3.01 0.74 -12.93
CA TYR A 187 -2.84 2.15 -12.54
C TYR A 187 -1.47 2.67 -12.93
N GLU A 188 -1.50 3.89 -13.42
CA GLU A 188 -0.33 4.67 -13.77
C GLU A 188 -0.47 6.07 -13.15
N PHE A 189 0.54 6.51 -12.41
CA PHE A 189 0.60 7.86 -11.86
C PHE A 189 1.73 8.66 -12.49
N THR A 190 1.37 9.80 -13.10
CA THR A 190 2.34 10.70 -13.73
C THR A 190 2.34 12.06 -12.98
N PRO A 191 3.24 12.26 -12.01
CA PRO A 191 3.36 13.53 -11.31
C PRO A 191 3.82 14.64 -12.26
N GLY A 192 3.27 15.85 -12.08
CA GLY A 192 3.53 16.99 -12.96
C GLY A 192 3.02 16.82 -14.40
N TYR A 193 2.04 15.93 -14.60
CA TYR A 193 1.46 15.69 -15.92
C TYR A 193 0.89 16.98 -16.52
N SER A 194 1.11 17.15 -17.83
CA SER A 194 0.43 18.14 -18.65
C SER A 194 0.29 17.62 -20.08
N LYS A 195 -0.61 18.22 -20.85
CA LYS A 195 -0.73 17.98 -22.29
C LYS A 195 -0.93 19.28 -23.03
N ASP A 196 -0.04 19.57 -23.97
CA ASP A 196 -0.11 20.79 -24.76
C ASP A 196 -1.30 20.74 -25.74
N ALA A 197 -1.66 21.91 -26.29
CA ALA A 197 -2.76 22.04 -27.24
C ALA A 197 -2.54 21.23 -28.54
N ASP A 198 -1.29 20.95 -28.90
CA ASP A 198 -0.92 20.10 -30.03
C ASP A 198 -1.02 18.59 -29.74
N GLY A 199 -1.41 18.23 -28.50
CA GLY A 199 -1.55 16.85 -28.05
C GLY A 199 -0.27 16.25 -27.47
N THR A 200 0.83 16.99 -27.39
CA THR A 200 2.08 16.50 -26.78
C THR A 200 1.91 16.29 -25.29
N GLU A 201 2.12 15.06 -24.83
CA GLU A 201 2.03 14.71 -23.41
C GLU A 201 3.37 14.85 -22.70
N HIS A 202 3.30 15.26 -21.44
CA HIS A 202 4.44 15.64 -20.64
C HIS A 202 4.44 14.86 -19.33
N ALA A 203 5.47 14.04 -19.13
CA ALA A 203 5.72 13.26 -17.92
C ALA A 203 7.09 13.64 -17.31
N PRO A 204 7.26 14.87 -16.79
CA PRO A 204 8.56 15.40 -16.41
C PRO A 204 9.27 14.63 -15.29
N TYR A 205 8.49 13.89 -14.48
CA TYR A 205 8.98 13.10 -13.34
C TYR A 205 8.79 11.59 -13.55
N GLY A 206 8.59 11.18 -14.80
CA GLY A 206 8.34 9.79 -15.16
C GLY A 206 6.97 9.29 -14.69
N THR A 207 6.81 7.97 -14.77
CA THR A 207 5.52 7.30 -14.74
C THR A 207 5.54 6.13 -13.77
N TRP A 208 4.77 6.22 -12.69
CA TRP A 208 4.86 5.36 -11.53
C TRP A 208 3.76 4.31 -11.57
N THR A 209 4.12 3.06 -11.26
CA THR A 209 3.17 1.95 -11.20
C THR A 209 2.85 1.62 -9.75
N PHE A 210 1.59 1.34 -9.45
CA PHE A 210 1.18 1.05 -8.08
C PHE A 210 1.57 -0.37 -7.62
N ARG A 211 1.68 -0.56 -6.31
CA ARG A 211 1.91 -1.87 -5.66
C ARG A 211 0.80 -2.27 -4.68
N SER A 212 0.09 -1.29 -4.13
CA SER A 212 -1.03 -1.53 -3.23
C SER A 212 -2.03 -0.38 -3.29
N VAL A 213 -3.28 -0.71 -2.96
CA VAL A 213 -4.40 0.23 -2.90
C VAL A 213 -5.19 -0.01 -1.62
N GLY A 214 -5.61 1.07 -0.97
CA GLY A 214 -6.52 1.04 0.15
C GLY A 214 -7.63 2.07 -0.07
N VAL A 215 -8.88 1.68 0.16
CA VAL A 215 -10.04 2.56 0.01
C VAL A 215 -10.77 2.71 1.34
N VAL A 216 -11.27 3.91 1.60
CA VAL A 216 -12.20 4.15 2.70
C VAL A 216 -13.57 3.66 2.27
N SER A 217 -14.22 2.79 3.04
CA SER A 217 -15.61 2.41 2.82
C SER A 217 -16.46 2.76 4.03
N ASP A 218 -17.61 3.36 3.78
CA ASP A 218 -18.74 3.21 4.66
C ASP A 218 -19.79 2.31 4.00
N SER A 219 -20.79 1.91 4.78
CA SER A 219 -21.97 1.18 4.30
C SER A 219 -22.98 2.09 3.58
N ALA A 220 -22.67 3.38 3.39
CA ALA A 220 -23.60 4.39 2.92
C ALA A 220 -23.26 4.96 1.53
N GLY A 221 -22.08 4.64 0.97
CA GLY A 221 -21.65 5.12 -0.35
C GLY A 221 -21.58 6.64 -0.42
N GLN A 222 -21.34 7.31 0.71
CA GLN A 222 -21.41 8.76 0.81
C GLN A 222 -20.11 9.41 0.33
N GLN A 223 -20.22 10.66 -0.13
CA GLN A 223 -19.08 11.51 -0.53
C GLN A 223 -18.04 11.63 0.60
N SER A 224 -18.47 11.51 1.86
CA SER A 224 -17.63 11.52 3.05
C SER A 224 -16.62 10.36 3.13
N SER A 225 -16.84 9.28 2.36
CA SER A 225 -15.96 8.11 2.26
C SER A 225 -15.21 8.03 0.93
N ASP A 226 -15.29 9.06 0.08
CA ASP A 226 -14.69 9.08 -1.25
C ASP A 226 -13.18 9.36 -1.23
N THR A 227 -12.45 8.58 -0.44
CA THR A 227 -11.00 8.66 -0.27
C THR A 227 -10.36 7.29 -0.53
N ALA A 228 -9.24 7.32 -1.22
CA ALA A 228 -8.36 6.20 -1.43
C ALA A 228 -6.90 6.62 -1.31
N PHE A 229 -6.05 5.65 -1.01
CA PHE A 229 -4.62 5.79 -0.94
C PHE A 229 -3.98 4.68 -1.76
N LEU A 230 -2.93 5.01 -2.48
CA LEU A 230 -2.18 4.11 -3.35
C LEU A 230 -0.71 4.15 -2.91
N ALA A 231 -0.06 3.01 -2.77
CA ALA A 231 1.40 2.96 -2.63
C ALA A 231 2.02 2.57 -3.98
N PHE A 232 3.10 3.24 -4.37
CA PHE A 232 3.73 3.08 -5.69
C PHE A 232 5.05 2.32 -5.64
N ASN A 233 5.36 1.53 -6.67
CA ASN A 233 6.68 0.91 -6.80
C ASN A 233 7.77 1.98 -6.91
N THR A 234 8.96 1.67 -6.41
CA THR A 234 10.14 2.51 -6.67
C THR A 234 10.52 2.46 -8.16
N GLN A 235 11.00 3.58 -8.69
CA GLN A 235 11.62 3.64 -10.00
C GLN A 235 13.13 3.62 -9.86
N ASN A 236 13.79 2.54 -10.29
CA ASN A 236 15.24 2.39 -10.16
C ASN A 236 15.72 2.60 -8.71
N GLY A 237 14.95 2.11 -7.73
CA GLY A 237 15.21 2.29 -6.29
C GLY A 237 14.91 3.68 -5.75
N THR A 238 14.39 4.61 -6.55
CA THR A 238 13.95 5.94 -6.11
C THR A 238 12.47 5.90 -5.72
N HIS A 239 12.13 6.41 -4.55
CA HIS A 239 10.75 6.60 -4.09
C HIS A 239 10.11 7.84 -4.73
N VAL A 240 8.78 7.84 -4.92
CA VAL A 240 8.11 8.97 -5.60
C VAL A 240 8.25 10.27 -4.81
N GLN A 241 8.12 10.23 -3.48
CA GLN A 241 8.32 11.40 -2.62
C GLN A 241 9.76 11.93 -2.69
N ASP A 242 10.77 11.06 -2.81
CA ASP A 242 12.15 11.53 -2.96
C ASP A 242 12.35 12.25 -4.31
N LYS A 243 11.57 11.88 -5.33
CA LYS A 243 11.63 12.47 -6.68
C LYS A 243 10.93 13.82 -6.77
N VAL A 244 9.71 13.92 -6.26
CA VAL A 244 8.83 15.10 -6.49
C VAL A 244 8.49 15.87 -5.22
N GLY A 245 8.91 15.39 -4.06
CA GLY A 245 8.47 15.88 -2.77
C GLY A 245 7.10 15.31 -2.41
N ALA A 246 6.49 15.87 -1.37
CA ALA A 246 5.14 15.53 -0.98
C ALA A 246 4.44 16.71 -0.28
N SER A 247 3.12 16.76 -0.42
CA SER A 247 2.30 17.60 0.46
C SER A 247 2.30 17.05 1.88
N GLY A 248 2.18 17.93 2.87
CA GLY A 248 1.89 17.52 4.23
C GLY A 248 0.47 16.94 4.32
N TYR A 249 0.12 16.38 5.46
CA TYR A 249 -1.23 15.88 5.70
C TYR A 249 -1.76 16.29 7.06
N ARG A 250 -3.08 16.35 7.19
CA ARG A 250 -3.76 16.44 8.49
C ARG A 250 -5.05 15.61 8.47
N PHE A 251 -5.13 14.62 9.36
CA PHE A 251 -6.31 13.80 9.63
C PHE A 251 -7.05 14.32 10.86
N GLY A 252 -8.36 14.09 10.93
CA GLY A 252 -9.15 14.30 12.14
C GLY A 252 -9.46 15.78 12.44
N ILE A 253 -9.47 16.64 11.43
CA ILE A 253 -9.81 18.06 11.61
C ILE A 253 -11.24 18.21 12.18
N THR A 254 -11.38 19.17 13.09
CA THR A 254 -12.65 19.50 13.77
C THR A 254 -13.10 20.93 13.51
N SER A 255 -12.20 21.77 12.98
CA SER A 255 -12.46 23.13 12.50
C SER A 255 -12.05 23.24 11.04
N LEU A 256 -12.72 24.12 10.30
CA LEU A 256 -12.38 24.43 8.92
C LEU A 256 -11.31 25.52 8.87
N PRO A 257 -10.41 25.48 7.87
CA PRO A 257 -9.50 26.60 7.59
C PRO A 257 -10.29 27.81 7.07
N ASN A 258 -9.65 28.98 7.01
CA ASN A 258 -10.31 30.18 6.46
C ASN A 258 -10.61 30.04 4.97
N GLN A 259 -9.80 29.26 4.26
CA GLN A 259 -9.96 28.96 2.85
C GLN A 259 -9.44 27.54 2.58
N VAL A 260 -10.01 26.92 1.55
CA VAL A 260 -9.47 25.68 0.99
C VAL A 260 -8.99 25.92 -0.42
N VAL A 261 -7.90 25.25 -0.79
CA VAL A 261 -7.44 25.19 -2.18
C VAL A 261 -7.66 23.78 -2.69
N ILE A 262 -8.44 23.66 -3.75
CA ILE A 262 -8.68 22.40 -4.46
C ILE A 262 -7.78 22.42 -5.69
N ALA A 263 -6.99 21.38 -5.92
CA ALA A 263 -6.21 21.26 -7.14
C ALA A 263 -6.58 19.99 -7.90
N GLY A 264 -6.38 20.01 -9.22
CA GLY A 264 -6.75 18.90 -10.08
C GLY A 264 -6.17 19.02 -11.47
N ILE A 265 -6.21 17.93 -12.23
CA ILE A 265 -5.94 17.93 -13.67
C ILE A 265 -7.23 17.53 -14.39
N PRO A 266 -8.07 18.47 -14.82
CA PRO A 266 -9.27 18.19 -15.58
C PRO A 266 -8.95 17.43 -16.88
N ALA A 267 -9.82 16.53 -17.33
CA ALA A 267 -9.61 15.79 -18.57
C ALA A 267 -9.83 16.64 -19.82
N ASN A 268 -10.65 17.69 -19.73
CA ASN A 268 -10.92 18.61 -20.84
C ASN A 268 -9.73 19.54 -21.14
N SER A 269 -8.99 20.00 -20.13
CA SER A 269 -7.80 20.83 -20.32
C SER A 269 -6.50 20.02 -20.34
N ASN A 270 -6.43 18.90 -19.60
CA ASN A 270 -5.20 18.16 -19.33
C ASN A 270 -4.06 19.02 -18.76
N GLN A 271 -4.43 20.10 -18.09
CA GLN A 271 -3.51 21.01 -17.41
C GLN A 271 -3.81 20.99 -15.92
N PHE A 272 -2.83 21.37 -15.11
CA PHE A 272 -3.04 21.53 -13.67
C PHE A 272 -3.78 22.84 -13.39
N HIS A 273 -4.88 22.76 -12.65
CA HIS A 273 -5.68 23.89 -12.20
C HIS A 273 -5.84 23.88 -10.68
N THR A 274 -6.08 25.07 -10.13
CA THR A 274 -6.43 25.27 -8.73
C THR A 274 -7.72 26.07 -8.62
N CYS A 275 -8.48 25.82 -7.55
CA CYS A 275 -9.74 26.46 -7.24
C CYS A 275 -9.78 26.79 -5.75
N VAL A 276 -9.87 28.07 -5.40
CA VAL A 276 -9.93 28.52 -4.00
C VAL A 276 -11.39 28.73 -3.60
N ARG A 277 -11.79 28.20 -2.45
CA ARG A 277 -13.17 28.32 -1.93
C ARG A 277 -13.19 28.60 -0.43
N GLN A 278 -14.28 29.22 0.00
CA GLN A 278 -14.60 29.36 1.42
C GLN A 278 -15.30 28.08 1.88
N PRO A 279 -14.68 27.29 2.80
CA PRO A 279 -15.22 25.99 3.17
C PRO A 279 -16.42 26.12 4.13
N TYR A 280 -17.33 25.16 4.06
CA TYR A 280 -18.33 24.89 5.10
C TYR A 280 -18.60 23.39 5.19
N TRP A 281 -19.14 22.94 6.32
CA TRP A 281 -19.51 21.54 6.50
C TRP A 281 -20.76 21.21 5.67
N GLY A 282 -20.65 20.17 4.85
CA GLY A 282 -21.78 19.65 4.09
C GLY A 282 -22.80 18.90 4.96
N PRO A 283 -23.93 18.50 4.37
CA PRO A 283 -25.04 17.86 5.10
C PRO A 283 -24.81 16.38 5.45
N ASP A 284 -23.78 15.75 4.88
CA ASP A 284 -23.46 14.34 5.10
C ASP A 284 -23.09 14.05 6.55
N ASN A 285 -23.21 12.79 6.98
CA ASN A 285 -22.76 12.36 8.29
C ASN A 285 -21.85 11.13 8.17
N PRO A 286 -20.53 11.27 8.39
CA PRO A 286 -19.85 12.51 8.80
C PRO A 286 -19.80 13.54 7.65
N PRO A 287 -19.63 14.85 7.96
CA PRO A 287 -19.71 15.87 6.93
C PRO A 287 -18.47 15.88 6.05
N GLN A 288 -18.74 15.98 4.76
CA GLN A 288 -17.84 16.45 3.72
C GLN A 288 -17.51 17.95 3.88
N ILE A 289 -16.46 18.42 3.20
CA ILE A 289 -16.21 19.86 3.01
C ILE A 289 -16.82 20.29 1.69
N LEU A 290 -17.64 21.34 1.74
CA LEU A 290 -18.18 22.01 0.57
C LEU A 290 -17.55 23.39 0.43
N GLY A 291 -17.31 23.83 -0.80
CA GLY A 291 -16.83 25.17 -1.11
C GLY A 291 -17.96 26.09 -1.54
N ARG A 292 -18.22 27.18 -0.78
CA ARG A 292 -19.28 28.15 -1.13
C ARG A 292 -19.01 28.81 -2.49
N GLY A 293 -20.09 29.10 -3.20
CA GLY A 293 -20.06 29.94 -4.40
C GLY A 293 -20.14 29.16 -5.71
N GLY A 294 -20.61 27.92 -5.67
CA GLY A 294 -20.82 27.08 -6.84
C GLY A 294 -19.58 26.29 -7.26
N PRO A 295 -19.64 25.66 -8.44
CA PRO A 295 -18.62 24.73 -8.88
C PRO A 295 -17.33 25.46 -9.23
N CYS A 296 -16.23 24.72 -9.33
CA CYS A 296 -14.99 25.22 -9.91
C CYS A 296 -15.15 25.29 -11.44
N THR A 297 -15.31 26.50 -11.99
CA THR A 297 -15.58 26.78 -13.41
C THR A 297 -14.64 27.86 -13.97
N GLY A 298 -14.64 28.04 -15.30
CA GLY A 298 -13.81 29.03 -16.00
C GLY A 298 -12.32 28.68 -15.97
N ASP A 299 -11.45 29.66 -15.73
CA ASP A 299 -10.00 29.44 -15.66
C ASP A 299 -9.56 28.55 -14.48
N THR A 300 -10.48 28.30 -13.54
CA THR A 300 -10.33 27.40 -12.39
C THR A 300 -11.13 26.10 -12.53
N GLU A 301 -11.59 25.77 -13.75
CA GLU A 301 -12.47 24.63 -13.98
C GLU A 301 -11.85 23.32 -13.46
N LEU A 302 -12.58 22.63 -12.57
CA LEU A 302 -12.24 21.28 -12.11
C LEU A 302 -13.33 20.31 -12.58
N SER A 303 -13.33 20.04 -13.88
CA SER A 303 -14.26 19.11 -14.51
C SER A 303 -13.83 17.64 -14.31
N GLY A 304 -14.55 16.71 -14.96
CA GLY A 304 -14.23 15.29 -14.92
C GLY A 304 -12.74 15.02 -15.12
N GLY A 305 -12.18 14.18 -14.23
CA GLY A 305 -10.76 13.84 -14.17
C GLY A 305 -9.90 14.70 -13.26
N ALA A 306 -10.42 15.83 -12.76
CA ALA A 306 -9.86 16.49 -11.58
C ALA A 306 -10.13 15.70 -10.28
N SER A 307 -11.11 14.79 -10.29
CA SER A 307 -11.44 13.89 -9.19
C SER A 307 -10.22 13.22 -8.57
N GLY A 308 -10.19 13.15 -7.24
CA GLY A 308 -9.07 12.66 -6.45
C GLY A 308 -7.93 13.66 -6.28
N GLY A 309 -8.02 14.83 -6.89
CA GLY A 309 -7.08 15.92 -6.64
C GLY A 309 -7.13 16.42 -5.19
N PRO A 310 -6.06 17.07 -4.70
CA PRO A 310 -5.95 17.38 -3.28
C PRO A 310 -6.89 18.52 -2.85
N LEU A 311 -7.57 18.32 -1.71
CA LEU A 311 -8.16 19.40 -0.91
C LEU A 311 -7.13 19.85 0.14
N LEU A 312 -6.66 21.07 0.02
CA LEU A 312 -5.64 21.64 0.89
C LEU A 312 -6.21 22.62 1.92
N ASP A 313 -5.58 22.64 3.09
CA ASP A 313 -5.66 23.74 4.04
C ASP A 313 -5.01 24.98 3.40
N GLY A 314 -5.85 25.91 2.92
CA GLY A 314 -5.39 27.08 2.19
C GLY A 314 -4.68 28.11 3.06
N ASP A 315 -4.70 27.98 4.39
CA ASP A 315 -3.88 28.79 5.30
C ASP A 315 -2.40 28.36 5.26
N THR A 316 -2.12 27.16 4.74
CA THR A 316 -0.75 26.60 4.64
C THR A 316 -0.16 26.64 3.23
N PHE A 317 -0.96 27.02 2.23
CA PHE A 317 -0.67 26.81 0.81
C PHE A 317 0.74 27.28 0.39
N ASP A 318 1.14 28.50 0.76
CA ASP A 318 2.43 29.07 0.37
C ASP A 318 3.61 28.58 1.22
N SER A 319 3.35 28.17 2.46
CA SER A 319 4.38 27.74 3.42
C SER A 319 4.73 26.25 3.35
N GLY A 320 3.91 25.47 2.64
CA GLY A 320 4.01 24.02 2.57
C GLY A 320 2.60 23.42 2.53
N PRO A 321 2.09 23.01 1.36
CA PRO A 321 0.69 22.61 1.22
C PRO A 321 0.38 21.40 2.10
N VAL A 322 -0.65 21.51 2.95
CA VAL A 322 -1.17 20.43 3.79
C VAL A 322 -2.51 19.94 3.25
N GLN A 323 -2.56 18.67 2.85
CA GLN A 323 -3.78 18.03 2.38
C GLN A 323 -4.64 17.54 3.55
N ILE A 324 -5.94 17.81 3.46
CA ILE A 324 -6.94 17.49 4.50
C ILE A 324 -8.10 16.65 3.96
N GLY A 325 -8.06 16.30 2.67
CA GLY A 325 -9.11 15.59 1.98
C GLY A 325 -8.82 15.40 0.48
N ASP A 326 -9.78 14.79 -0.21
CA ASP A 326 -9.73 14.54 -1.66
C ASP A 326 -10.92 15.19 -2.34
N PHE A 327 -10.68 15.78 -3.50
CA PHE A 327 -11.73 16.37 -4.32
C PHE A 327 -12.59 15.27 -4.95
N SER A 328 -13.87 15.29 -4.65
CA SER A 328 -14.81 14.26 -5.08
C SER A 328 -15.68 14.69 -6.26
N GLY A 329 -15.69 15.98 -6.61
CA GLY A 329 -16.52 16.56 -7.67
C GLY A 329 -17.39 17.69 -7.14
N SER A 330 -18.52 17.95 -7.80
CA SER A 330 -19.52 18.92 -7.33
C SER A 330 -20.81 18.21 -6.91
N VAL A 331 -21.46 18.65 -5.83
CA VAL A 331 -22.78 18.12 -5.44
C VAL A 331 -23.87 18.59 -6.41
N PRO A 332 -25.08 17.96 -6.43
CA PRO A 332 -26.17 18.35 -7.34
C PRO A 332 -26.58 19.82 -7.29
N TRP A 333 -26.34 20.51 -6.17
CA TRP A 333 -26.63 21.93 -5.96
C TRP A 333 -25.51 22.87 -6.45
N GLY A 334 -24.42 22.31 -6.99
CA GLY A 334 -23.35 23.03 -7.69
C GLY A 334 -22.05 23.20 -6.89
N ASP A 335 -22.06 23.15 -5.56
CA ASP A 335 -20.84 23.43 -4.79
C ASP A 335 -19.77 22.34 -4.94
N ALA A 336 -18.50 22.77 -4.98
CA ALA A 336 -17.35 21.87 -4.99
C ALA A 336 -17.30 21.06 -3.68
N ALA A 337 -17.12 19.76 -3.78
CA ALA A 337 -17.26 18.81 -2.68
C ALA A 337 -16.01 17.95 -2.51
N SER A 338 -15.69 17.63 -1.27
CA SER A 338 -14.48 16.88 -0.95
C SER A 338 -14.67 15.99 0.27
N ALA A 339 -14.19 14.76 0.15
CA ALA A 339 -14.07 13.82 1.26
C ALA A 339 -13.03 14.35 2.26
N VAL A 340 -13.36 14.31 3.56
CA VAL A 340 -12.46 14.80 4.61
C VAL A 340 -11.74 13.65 5.28
N TRP A 341 -10.44 13.80 5.49
CA TRP A 341 -9.64 12.78 6.13
C TRP A 341 -9.89 12.73 7.63
N ARG A 342 -10.48 11.62 8.07
CA ARG A 342 -10.79 11.30 9.47
C ARG A 342 -10.17 9.96 9.87
N ASP A 343 -10.59 9.40 11.00
CA ASP A 343 -10.09 8.15 11.55
C ASP A 343 -10.09 6.98 10.54
N ALA A 344 -11.12 6.89 9.69
CA ALA A 344 -11.18 5.85 8.65
C ALA A 344 -10.10 6.04 7.58
N ALA A 345 -9.92 7.27 7.10
CA ALA A 345 -8.85 7.60 6.16
C ALA A 345 -7.46 7.37 6.78
N LEU A 346 -7.29 7.76 8.06
CA LEU A 346 -6.05 7.55 8.80
C LEU A 346 -5.70 6.05 8.94
N ALA A 347 -6.70 5.21 9.21
CA ALA A 347 -6.50 3.76 9.31
C ALA A 347 -6.04 3.16 7.96
N VAL A 348 -6.67 3.56 6.85
CA VAL A 348 -6.26 3.12 5.50
C VAL A 348 -4.86 3.62 5.19
N PHE A 349 -4.58 4.91 5.41
CA PHE A 349 -3.27 5.51 5.18
C PHE A 349 -2.15 4.82 5.98
N ARG A 350 -2.37 4.52 7.26
CA ARG A 350 -1.40 3.80 8.11
C ARG A 350 -1.17 2.36 7.64
N SER A 351 -2.22 1.68 7.19
CA SER A 351 -2.11 0.30 6.69
C SER A 351 -1.19 0.19 5.46
N LEU A 352 -1.12 1.25 4.64
CA LEU A 352 -0.29 1.28 3.44
C LEU A 352 1.15 1.72 3.67
N GLN A 353 1.46 2.34 4.81
CA GLN A 353 2.81 2.80 5.10
C GLN A 353 3.64 1.80 5.89
N GLY A 354 3.01 0.83 6.55
CA GLY A 354 3.70 -0.05 7.50
C GLY A 354 4.23 0.68 8.74
N THR A 355 3.88 1.96 8.97
CA THR A 355 4.50 2.82 9.98
C THR A 355 3.60 3.22 11.13
N ASP A 356 3.22 2.20 11.86
CA ASP A 356 2.49 2.39 13.11
C ASP A 356 3.46 2.41 14.32
N GLY A 357 4.54 3.21 14.27
CA GLY A 357 5.33 3.58 15.47
C GLY A 357 5.80 2.43 16.36
N GLY A 358 6.24 1.32 15.77
CA GLY A 358 6.60 0.09 16.48
C GLY A 358 5.55 -1.02 16.44
N ARG A 359 4.41 -0.83 15.76
CA ARG A 359 3.50 -1.94 15.41
C ARG A 359 3.99 -2.68 14.15
N PRO A 360 3.60 -3.96 14.01
CA PRO A 360 3.81 -4.68 12.76
C PRO A 360 3.03 -4.02 11.63
N GLY A 361 3.59 -4.07 10.43
CA GLY A 361 2.98 -3.52 9.23
C GLY A 361 3.44 -4.32 8.02
N HIS A 362 2.60 -4.38 7.01
CA HIS A 362 2.96 -4.93 5.71
C HIS A 362 4.10 -4.10 5.09
N ASP A 363 5.08 -4.74 4.44
CA ASP A 363 6.24 -4.09 3.79
C ASP A 363 7.11 -3.29 4.78
N LYS A 364 7.03 -3.63 6.07
CA LYS A 364 7.81 -2.96 7.12
C LYS A 364 9.14 -3.65 7.32
N VAL A 365 10.24 -2.94 7.09
CA VAL A 365 11.56 -3.35 7.57
C VAL A 365 11.77 -2.83 8.99
N THR A 366 12.14 -3.72 9.91
CA THR A 366 12.30 -3.40 11.32
C THR A 366 13.35 -4.31 11.96
N THR A 367 13.75 -4.01 13.18
CA THR A 367 14.47 -4.92 14.06
C THR A 367 13.50 -5.54 15.07
N LEU A 368 13.79 -6.75 15.54
CA LEU A 368 13.05 -7.36 16.64
C LEU A 368 13.93 -7.29 17.89
N THR A 369 13.69 -6.30 18.73
CA THR A 369 14.46 -6.05 19.96
C THR A 369 13.77 -6.67 21.15
N ASN A 370 14.40 -7.61 21.82
CA ASN A 370 13.88 -8.26 23.03
C ASN A 370 13.99 -7.32 24.26
N ALA A 371 13.25 -7.61 25.33
CA ALA A 371 13.32 -6.86 26.58
C ALA A 371 14.70 -6.92 27.26
N ASN A 372 15.49 -7.95 26.98
CA ASN A 372 16.88 -8.05 27.40
C ASN A 372 17.87 -7.25 26.51
N ASN A 373 17.38 -6.48 25.54
CA ASN A 373 18.11 -5.67 24.55
C ASN A 373 18.86 -6.43 23.45
N ASN A 374 18.73 -7.76 23.38
CA ASN A 374 19.23 -8.52 22.24
C ASN A 374 18.26 -8.43 21.06
N LEU A 375 18.81 -8.40 19.85
CA LEU A 375 18.06 -8.38 18.60
C LEU A 375 18.00 -9.78 18.03
N ALA A 376 16.90 -10.11 17.35
CA ALA A 376 16.87 -11.29 16.49
C ALA A 376 17.89 -11.12 15.37
N ASP A 377 18.82 -12.06 15.24
CA ASP A 377 20.00 -11.98 14.40
C ASP A 377 20.13 -13.27 13.58
N LEU A 378 20.19 -13.14 12.25
CA LEU A 378 20.53 -14.25 11.37
C LEU A 378 22.01 -14.61 11.55
N TYR A 379 22.25 -15.73 12.24
CA TYR A 379 23.56 -16.08 12.76
C TYR A 379 24.63 -16.11 11.67
N SER A 380 25.68 -15.31 11.86
CA SER A 380 26.85 -15.25 10.97
C SER A 380 26.51 -14.99 9.49
N TYR A 381 25.43 -14.25 9.21
CA TYR A 381 25.04 -13.91 7.83
C TYR A 381 24.84 -15.14 6.92
N ARG A 382 24.42 -16.26 7.51
CA ARG A 382 24.22 -17.52 6.80
C ARG A 382 23.01 -17.46 5.87
N LYS A 383 23.17 -17.96 4.65
CA LYS A 383 22.15 -17.85 3.57
C LYS A 383 21.43 -19.17 3.31
N GLU A 384 21.96 -20.26 3.86
CA GLU A 384 21.37 -21.58 3.78
C GLU A 384 20.04 -21.68 4.54
N SER A 385 19.19 -22.60 4.11
CA SER A 385 17.98 -22.95 4.85
C SER A 385 18.35 -23.70 6.13
N GLY A 386 17.65 -23.41 7.24
CA GLY A 386 17.94 -23.96 8.55
C GLY A 386 19.04 -23.22 9.33
N ALA A 387 19.48 -22.05 8.85
CA ALA A 387 20.44 -21.21 9.55
C ALA A 387 19.86 -20.74 10.89
N PRO A 388 20.54 -20.88 12.03
CA PRO A 388 20.01 -20.46 13.32
C PRO A 388 19.72 -18.95 13.39
N VAL A 389 18.69 -18.57 14.17
CA VAL A 389 18.43 -17.17 14.52
C VAL A 389 18.72 -16.99 16.00
N TYR A 390 19.58 -16.03 16.31
CA TYR A 390 20.10 -15.79 17.66
C TYR A 390 19.48 -14.52 18.25
N GLY A 391 19.40 -14.46 19.57
CA GLY A 391 19.43 -13.19 20.28
C GLY A 391 20.88 -12.74 20.34
N TYR A 392 21.20 -11.57 19.78
CA TYR A 392 22.55 -11.03 19.75
C TYR A 392 22.55 -9.54 20.07
N HIS A 393 23.65 -9.00 20.60
CA HIS A 393 23.74 -7.57 20.84
C HIS A 393 23.57 -6.77 19.53
N ASN A 394 23.12 -5.52 19.63
CA ASN A 394 22.93 -4.66 18.46
C ASN A 394 24.27 -4.38 17.76
N THR A 395 24.37 -4.77 16.49
CA THR A 395 25.52 -4.48 15.61
C THR A 395 25.16 -3.48 14.51
N GLY A 396 23.87 -3.18 14.32
CA GLY A 396 23.36 -2.40 13.19
C GLY A 396 23.44 -3.13 11.84
N GLY A 397 23.82 -4.41 11.84
CA GLY A 397 23.98 -5.23 10.65
C GLY A 397 22.64 -5.56 9.97
N GLN A 398 22.69 -5.80 8.65
CA GLN A 398 21.51 -6.20 7.87
C GLN A 398 20.94 -7.56 8.29
N ASN A 399 21.76 -8.42 8.91
CA ASN A 399 21.34 -9.69 9.49
C ASN A 399 20.45 -9.54 10.73
N GLN A 400 20.33 -8.33 11.29
CA GLN A 400 19.42 -8.00 12.41
C GLN A 400 18.13 -7.32 11.94
N GLN A 401 18.02 -7.05 10.64
CA GLN A 401 16.88 -6.42 10.03
C GLN A 401 15.95 -7.47 9.43
N TRP A 402 14.66 -7.29 9.68
CA TRP A 402 13.60 -8.21 9.31
C TRP A 402 12.52 -7.48 8.56
N HIS A 403 12.12 -8.05 7.44
CA HIS A 403 11.04 -7.55 6.61
C HIS A 403 9.74 -8.28 6.99
N LEU A 404 8.74 -7.54 7.43
CA LEU A 404 7.44 -8.05 7.82
C LEU A 404 6.49 -8.07 6.63
N TRP A 405 6.01 -9.27 6.33
CA TRP A 405 5.07 -9.49 5.25
C TRP A 405 3.73 -9.98 5.82
N ASP A 406 2.73 -9.11 5.89
CA ASP A 406 1.37 -9.48 6.30
C ASP A 406 0.80 -10.57 5.39
N LYS A 407 0.36 -11.70 5.98
CA LYS A 407 -0.23 -12.86 5.31
C LYS A 407 -1.73 -13.00 5.55
N GLY A 408 -2.33 -12.01 6.22
CA GLY A 408 -3.73 -11.98 6.64
C GLY A 408 -3.93 -12.49 8.07
N ASP A 409 -5.15 -12.36 8.60
CA ASP A 409 -5.57 -12.81 9.94
C ASP A 409 -4.66 -12.39 11.11
N GLY A 410 -3.86 -11.35 10.91
CA GLY A 410 -2.89 -10.84 11.88
C GLY A 410 -1.57 -11.63 11.94
N TYR A 411 -1.31 -12.50 10.96
CA TYR A 411 -0.08 -13.27 10.81
C TYR A 411 0.85 -12.68 9.76
N PHE A 412 2.16 -12.84 10.00
CA PHE A 412 3.23 -12.29 9.18
C PHE A 412 4.26 -13.36 8.88
N LEU A 413 4.84 -13.32 7.67
CA LEU A 413 6.21 -13.82 7.50
C LEU A 413 7.17 -12.77 8.01
N ILE A 414 8.27 -13.21 8.61
CA ILE A 414 9.35 -12.36 9.10
C ILE A 414 10.59 -12.75 8.30
N GLU A 415 10.85 -12.07 7.19
CA GLU A 415 11.94 -12.39 6.26
C GLU A 415 13.25 -11.69 6.65
N SER A 416 14.38 -12.38 6.50
CA SER A 416 15.69 -11.76 6.71
C SER A 416 15.99 -10.75 5.60
N ARG A 417 16.20 -9.49 6.00
CA ARG A 417 16.53 -8.41 5.06
C ARG A 417 17.87 -8.63 4.38
N TYR A 418 18.85 -9.21 5.09
CA TYR A 418 20.14 -9.54 4.51
C TYR A 418 20.01 -10.49 3.33
N THR A 419 19.31 -11.62 3.49
CA THR A 419 19.14 -12.59 2.40
C THR A 419 18.34 -12.04 1.24
N GLU A 420 17.32 -11.22 1.52
CA GLU A 420 16.54 -10.52 0.50
C GLU A 420 17.43 -9.64 -0.38
N GLN A 421 18.36 -8.90 0.23
CA GLN A 421 19.32 -8.04 -0.49
C GLN A 421 20.40 -8.83 -1.22
N GLN A 422 20.67 -10.07 -0.82
CA GLN A 422 21.51 -11.01 -1.57
C GLN A 422 20.77 -11.67 -2.75
N GLY A 423 19.51 -11.28 -3.01
CA GLY A 423 18.74 -11.73 -4.16
C GLY A 423 17.91 -13.00 -3.93
N LEU A 424 17.88 -13.54 -2.70
CA LEU A 424 16.98 -14.64 -2.34
C LEU A 424 15.56 -14.09 -2.25
N THR A 425 14.69 -14.49 -3.17
CA THR A 425 13.33 -13.96 -3.30
C THR A 425 12.33 -15.07 -3.63
N GLY A 426 11.04 -14.80 -3.40
CA GLY A 426 9.98 -15.75 -3.75
C GLY A 426 10.14 -17.06 -2.98
N ALA A 427 10.14 -18.19 -3.68
CA ALA A 427 10.31 -19.51 -3.06
C ALA A 427 11.68 -19.68 -2.39
N ASP A 428 12.68 -18.86 -2.73
CA ASP A 428 14.03 -18.93 -2.14
C ASP A 428 14.22 -17.94 -0.98
N SER A 429 13.19 -17.18 -0.60
CA SER A 429 13.23 -16.29 0.56
C SER A 429 13.55 -17.05 1.86
N ARG A 430 14.14 -16.35 2.83
CA ARG A 430 14.56 -16.92 4.12
C ARG A 430 13.80 -16.24 5.25
N VAL A 431 12.92 -17.00 5.89
CA VAL A 431 11.97 -16.48 6.89
C VAL A 431 12.21 -17.11 8.25
N LEU A 432 11.87 -16.38 9.31
CA LEU A 432 11.83 -16.92 10.66
C LEU A 432 10.84 -18.08 10.71
N ASP A 433 11.31 -19.23 11.19
CA ASP A 433 10.60 -20.49 11.20
C ASP A 433 10.75 -21.14 12.58
N TYR A 434 9.68 -21.76 13.07
CA TYR A 434 9.68 -22.56 14.28
C TYR A 434 10.12 -24.01 13.99
N ASN A 435 11.30 -24.36 14.48
CA ASN A 435 11.82 -25.72 14.50
C ASN A 435 11.20 -26.55 15.65
N PHE A 436 10.12 -27.26 15.34
CA PHE A 436 9.43 -28.13 16.29
C PHE A 436 10.25 -29.36 16.71
N SER A 437 11.32 -29.70 16.00
CA SER A 437 12.20 -30.83 16.37
C SER A 437 12.93 -30.59 17.69
N ASN A 438 13.20 -29.32 18.02
CA ASN A 438 14.02 -28.96 19.17
C ASN A 438 13.57 -27.68 19.90
N GLY A 439 12.43 -27.08 19.54
CA GLY A 439 11.92 -25.90 20.25
C GLY A 439 12.65 -24.60 19.92
N THR A 440 13.32 -24.48 18.77
CA THR A 440 14.14 -23.31 18.42
C THR A 440 13.58 -22.51 17.26
N ALA A 441 14.05 -21.26 17.09
CA ALA A 441 13.82 -20.51 15.87
C ALA A 441 15.05 -20.56 14.95
N TRP A 442 14.78 -20.60 13.66
CA TRP A 442 15.79 -20.60 12.60
C TRP A 442 15.26 -19.86 11.38
N SER A 443 16.15 -19.57 10.44
CA SER A 443 15.85 -19.02 9.14
C SER A 443 15.73 -20.17 8.16
N HIS A 444 14.54 -20.39 7.63
CA HIS A 444 14.25 -21.48 6.70
C HIS A 444 13.72 -20.94 5.38
N GLN A 445 13.89 -21.72 4.31
CA GLN A 445 13.26 -21.46 3.04
C GLN A 445 11.73 -21.38 3.22
N VAL A 446 11.12 -20.35 2.65
CA VAL A 446 9.67 -20.16 2.71
C VAL A 446 8.95 -21.29 1.96
N ASN A 447 7.93 -21.87 2.58
CA ASN A 447 7.13 -22.94 1.99
C ASN A 447 5.86 -22.36 1.36
N GLY A 448 5.88 -22.12 0.05
CA GLY A 448 4.74 -21.54 -0.67
C GLY A 448 4.41 -20.14 -0.14
N ALA A 449 3.23 -19.97 0.45
CA ALA A 449 2.83 -18.69 1.07
C ALA A 449 3.23 -18.56 2.56
N GLY A 450 3.84 -19.61 3.14
CA GLY A 450 4.20 -19.73 4.55
C GLY A 450 3.42 -20.87 5.22
N SER A 451 4.12 -21.89 5.72
CA SER A 451 3.53 -22.93 6.58
C SER A 451 3.23 -22.38 7.98
N ASP A 452 2.37 -23.03 8.77
CA ASP A 452 1.95 -22.50 10.08
C ASP A 452 3.13 -22.24 11.05
N ASN A 453 4.23 -22.98 10.92
CA ASN A 453 5.46 -22.75 11.68
C ASN A 453 6.29 -21.55 11.18
N GLN A 454 5.94 -20.96 10.04
CA GLN A 454 6.58 -19.77 9.45
C GLN A 454 5.73 -18.51 9.64
N LEU A 455 4.50 -18.66 10.11
CA LEU A 455 3.53 -17.58 10.29
C LEU A 455 3.53 -17.11 11.75
N TRP A 456 3.74 -15.81 11.95
CA TRP A 456 3.89 -15.21 13.27
C TRP A 456 2.88 -14.10 13.49
N ARG A 457 2.19 -14.10 14.63
CA ARG A 457 1.31 -13.00 15.04
C ARG A 457 1.97 -12.15 16.13
N PHE A 458 1.83 -10.85 16.01
CA PHE A 458 2.26 -9.91 17.05
C PHE A 458 1.08 -9.57 17.93
N ARG A 459 1.08 -10.07 19.17
CA ARG A 459 0.05 -9.74 20.16
C ARG A 459 0.61 -8.67 21.10
N ALA A 460 -0.04 -7.51 21.12
CA ALA A 460 0.35 -6.44 22.03
C ALA A 460 0.36 -6.92 23.49
N THR A 461 1.42 -6.58 24.21
CA THR A 461 1.59 -6.90 25.63
C THR A 461 0.71 -5.99 26.48
N THR A 462 -0.15 -6.57 27.30
CA THR A 462 -1.04 -5.79 28.18
C THR A 462 -0.21 -4.96 29.15
N GLY A 463 -0.53 -3.66 29.27
CA GLY A 463 0.18 -2.77 30.21
C GLY A 463 1.58 -2.31 29.76
N ARG A 464 2.08 -2.75 28.59
CA ARG A 464 3.40 -2.33 28.05
C ARG A 464 3.26 -1.86 26.58
N PRO A 465 2.78 -0.62 26.34
CA PRO A 465 2.54 -0.11 24.98
C PRO A 465 3.77 -0.20 24.08
N GLY A 466 3.58 -0.68 22.84
CA GLY A 466 4.66 -0.85 21.85
C GLY A 466 5.49 -2.13 22.02
N TRP A 467 5.12 -3.00 22.96
CA TRP A 467 5.71 -4.32 23.14
C TRP A 467 4.75 -5.41 22.69
N TYR A 468 5.32 -6.53 22.23
CA TYR A 468 4.59 -7.65 21.65
C TYR A 468 5.12 -8.97 22.18
N THR A 469 4.23 -9.93 22.38
CA THR A 469 4.60 -11.34 22.23
C THR A 469 4.48 -11.71 20.75
N ILE A 470 5.52 -12.32 20.19
CA ILE A 470 5.52 -12.82 18.80
C ILE A 470 5.19 -14.31 18.88
N ARG A 471 4.05 -14.72 18.33
CA ARG A 471 3.52 -16.07 18.50
C ARG A 471 3.44 -16.82 17.18
N SER A 472 3.98 -18.02 17.16
CA SER A 472 3.87 -18.93 16.03
C SER A 472 2.42 -19.35 15.86
N LYS A 473 1.90 -19.34 14.62
CA LYS A 473 0.60 -19.91 14.29
C LYS A 473 0.55 -21.40 14.63
N GLN A 474 1.67 -22.10 14.41
CA GLN A 474 1.87 -23.45 14.91
C GLN A 474 1.95 -23.44 16.44
N GLY A 475 0.90 -23.93 17.10
CA GLY A 475 0.85 -24.19 18.54
C GLY A 475 0.65 -22.97 19.45
N ASP A 476 0.48 -21.77 18.89
CA ASP A 476 0.40 -20.50 19.65
C ASP A 476 1.55 -20.27 20.64
N LEU A 477 2.75 -20.72 20.27
CA LEU A 477 3.95 -20.64 21.10
C LEU A 477 4.68 -19.32 20.90
N CYS A 478 5.32 -18.80 21.95
CA CYS A 478 6.01 -17.53 21.94
C CYS A 478 7.48 -17.68 21.54
N LEU A 479 7.94 -16.76 20.68
CA LEU A 479 9.35 -16.55 20.41
C LEU A 479 10.03 -15.99 21.67
N GLY A 480 11.10 -16.63 22.12
CA GLY A 480 11.87 -16.26 23.30
C GLY A 480 13.35 -16.06 22.99
N ALA A 481 13.98 -15.09 23.66
CA ALA A 481 15.42 -14.93 23.70
C ALA A 481 16.00 -15.58 24.97
N PRO A 482 17.20 -16.19 24.90
CA PRO A 482 17.88 -16.70 26.09
C PRO A 482 18.36 -15.57 27.01
N GLU A 483 18.75 -15.92 28.25
CA GLU A 483 19.49 -15.01 29.14
C GLU A 483 20.92 -14.83 28.59
N GLY A 484 21.09 -13.87 27.68
CA GLY A 484 22.34 -13.61 26.98
C GLY A 484 22.25 -13.91 25.49
N GLU A 485 23.40 -14.14 24.87
CA GLU A 485 23.48 -14.46 23.45
C GLU A 485 23.30 -15.95 23.20
N GLY A 486 22.55 -16.28 22.17
CA GLY A 486 22.30 -17.66 21.82
C GLY A 486 21.07 -17.82 20.95
N GLN A 487 20.81 -19.05 20.55
CA GLN A 487 19.69 -19.34 19.66
C GLN A 487 18.35 -18.99 20.31
N LEU A 488 17.46 -18.36 19.53
CA LEU A 488 16.10 -18.07 19.95
C LEU A 488 15.31 -19.38 20.13
N THR A 489 14.41 -19.37 21.09
CA THR A 489 13.53 -20.48 21.42
C THR A 489 12.10 -20.19 21.03
N VAL A 490 11.30 -21.24 20.86
CA VAL A 490 9.86 -21.17 20.65
C VAL A 490 9.23 -22.10 21.66
N ALA A 491 8.56 -21.53 22.64
CA ALA A 491 8.06 -22.27 23.80
C ALA A 491 6.71 -21.72 24.26
N SER A 492 6.08 -22.41 25.21
CA SER A 492 4.82 -21.94 25.81
C SER A 492 4.96 -20.50 26.28
N CYS A 493 3.98 -19.67 25.96
CA CYS A 493 3.94 -18.29 26.44
C CYS A 493 3.81 -18.27 27.96
N GLY A 494 4.74 -17.63 28.66
CA GLY A 494 4.68 -17.49 30.12
C GLY A 494 3.58 -16.50 30.52
N THR A 495 2.58 -16.93 31.30
CA THR A 495 1.38 -16.13 31.63
C THR A 495 0.69 -15.51 30.40
N ALA A 496 -0.35 -14.68 30.59
CA ALA A 496 -1.11 -14.10 29.48
C ALA A 496 -0.26 -13.16 28.59
N ASP A 497 0.85 -12.62 29.12
CA ASP A 497 1.61 -11.49 28.54
C ASP A 497 3.11 -11.76 28.29
N GLY A 498 3.60 -13.00 28.50
CA GLY A 498 5.00 -13.40 28.29
C GLY A 498 5.95 -12.97 29.41
N LEU A 499 7.01 -13.76 29.65
CA LEU A 499 8.18 -13.32 30.43
C LEU A 499 8.96 -12.24 29.64
N ASP A 500 9.84 -11.45 30.27
CA ASP A 500 10.67 -10.45 29.57
C ASP A 500 11.42 -11.07 28.38
N SER A 501 11.90 -12.31 28.53
CA SER A 501 12.53 -13.08 27.46
C SER A 501 11.63 -13.32 26.23
N GLN A 502 10.32 -13.16 26.33
CA GLN A 502 9.33 -13.36 25.26
C GLN A 502 8.68 -12.06 24.78
N GLN A 503 9.14 -10.90 25.27
CA GLN A 503 8.61 -9.60 24.90
C GLN A 503 9.55 -8.88 23.94
N TRP A 504 8.98 -8.41 22.83
CA TRP A 504 9.70 -7.85 21.70
C TRP A 504 9.15 -6.47 21.32
N LYS A 505 10.03 -5.60 20.87
CA LYS A 505 9.72 -4.29 20.30
C LYS A 505 10.19 -4.25 18.85
N LEU A 506 9.40 -3.62 17.99
CA LEU A 506 9.78 -3.38 16.60
C LEU A 506 10.38 -1.98 16.52
N GLN A 507 11.62 -1.87 16.05
CA GLN A 507 12.34 -0.59 15.92
C GLN A 507 12.83 -0.36 14.50
#